data_AF-A0A975UBP0-F1
#
_entry.id   AF-A0A975UBP0-F1
#
_cell.length_a   1.000
_cell.length_b   1.000
_cell.length_c   1.000
_cell.angle_alpha   90.00
_cell.angle_beta   90.00
_cell.angle_gamma   90.00
#
_symmetry.space_group_name_H-M   'P 1'
#
loop_
_entity.id
_entity.type
_entity.pdbx_description
1 polymer ?
#
loop_
_entity_poly.entity_id
_entity_poly.type
_entity_poly.pdbx_seq_one_letter_code
_entity_poly.pdbx_strand_id
1 'polypeptide(L)'
;MANIKDVNNFKCKVFEPETAELSHRELKGMLRQLYEYYPKTVSSDGTRKPYDANSDYSKQWFQCYNHLLMLINMRKQERKFNISIWLSILALAVSIIGTIIRLSAIN
;
A
#
# COMPACT_ATOMS: atom_id res chain seq x y z
N MET A 1 20.60 -12.38 10.50
CA MET A 1 19.24 -12.99 10.50
C MET A 1 18.43 -12.14 11.47
N ALA A 2 17.26 -11.63 11.08
CA ALA A 2 16.48 -10.77 11.98
C ALA A 2 16.07 -11.53 13.24
N ASN A 3 16.10 -10.87 14.40
CA ASN A 3 15.70 -11.52 15.64
C ASN A 3 14.18 -11.79 15.60
N ILE A 4 13.71 -12.87 16.22
CA ILE A 4 12.28 -13.20 16.36
C ILE A 4 11.53 -12.01 16.99
N LYS A 5 12.16 -11.31 17.93
CA LYS A 5 11.61 -10.08 18.54
C LYS A 5 11.33 -9.00 17.49
N ASP A 6 12.25 -8.76 16.57
CA ASP A 6 12.11 -7.73 15.53
C ASP A 6 10.99 -8.10 14.55
N VAL A 7 10.92 -9.39 14.18
CA VAL A 7 9.86 -9.92 13.31
C VAL A 7 8.49 -9.76 13.97
N ASN A 8 8.36 -10.07 15.26
CA ASN A 8 7.09 -9.95 15.97
C ASN A 8 6.67 -8.49 16.16
N ASN A 9 7.60 -7.60 16.50
CA ASN A 9 7.32 -6.17 16.58
C ASN A 9 6.87 -5.61 15.23
N PHE A 10 7.53 -6.03 14.14
CA PHE A 10 7.11 -5.65 12.79
C PHE A 10 5.71 -6.14 12.46
N LYS A 11 5.38 -7.40 12.79
CA LYS A 11 4.03 -7.96 12.59
C LYS A 11 2.98 -7.11 13.32
N CYS A 12 3.20 -6.77 14.59
CA CYS A 12 2.29 -5.90 15.34
C CYS A 12 2.12 -4.55 14.64
N LYS A 13 3.24 -3.91 14.28
CA LYS A 13 3.25 -2.63 13.58
C LYS A 13 2.42 -2.64 12.30
N VAL A 14 2.49 -3.71 11.49
CA VAL A 14 1.70 -3.83 10.25
C VAL A 14 0.20 -3.68 10.48
N PHE A 15 -0.31 -4.06 11.65
CA PHE A 15 -1.74 -3.99 12.00
C PHE A 15 -2.09 -2.81 12.92
N GLU A 16 -1.13 -1.94 13.26
CA GLU A 16 -1.41 -0.71 14.01
C GLU A 16 -2.21 0.27 13.14
N PRO A 17 -3.17 1.02 13.73
CA PRO A 17 -3.96 2.01 12.99
C PRO A 17 -3.09 3.05 12.26
N GLU A 18 -2.00 3.48 12.90
CA GLU A 18 -1.04 4.44 12.34
C GLU A 18 -0.42 3.95 11.01
N THR A 19 -0.33 2.64 10.81
CA THR A 19 0.18 2.06 9.55
C THR A 19 -0.76 2.35 8.38
N ALA A 20 -2.06 2.48 8.61
CA ALA A 20 -3.00 2.89 7.56
C ALA A 20 -2.76 4.34 7.12
N GLU A 21 -2.24 5.19 8.01
CA GLU A 21 -1.96 6.61 7.74
C GLU A 21 -0.68 6.85 6.94
N LEU A 22 0.17 5.82 6.80
CA LEU A 22 1.43 5.93 6.08
C LEU A 22 1.25 6.22 4.58
N SER A 23 2.25 6.91 4.02
CA SER A 23 2.31 7.18 2.59
C SER A 23 2.53 5.90 1.78
N HIS A 24 2.16 5.96 0.50
CA HIS A 24 2.38 4.85 -0.43
C HIS A 24 3.87 4.43 -0.53
N ARG A 25 4.82 5.36 -0.31
CA ARG A 25 6.26 5.07 -0.31
C ARG A 25 6.68 4.32 0.95
N GLU A 26 6.17 4.74 2.12
CA GLU A 26 6.45 4.09 3.40
C GLU A 26 5.88 2.68 3.45
N LEU A 27 4.66 2.49 2.98
CA LEU A 27 4.04 1.16 2.87
C LEU A 27 4.84 0.22 1.97
N LYS A 28 5.40 0.72 0.86
CA LYS A 28 6.34 -0.05 0.02
C LYS A 28 7.65 -0.37 0.74
N GLY A 29 8.14 0.54 1.58
CA GLY A 29 9.29 0.31 2.45
C GLY A 29 9.02 -0.84 3.43
N MET A 30 7.87 -0.83 4.09
CA MET A 30 7.44 -1.93 4.96
C MET A 30 7.28 -3.25 4.20
N LEU A 31 6.72 -3.23 2.99
CA LEU A 31 6.62 -4.42 2.15
C LEU A 31 7.99 -5.00 1.82
N ARG A 32 8.98 -4.15 1.51
CA ARG A 32 10.37 -4.58 1.29
C ARG A 32 10.96 -5.21 2.54
N GLN A 33 10.74 -4.60 3.71
CA GLN A 33 11.20 -5.13 4.99
C GLN A 33 10.56 -6.49 5.32
N LEU A 34 9.27 -6.68 5.00
CA LEU A 34 8.57 -7.96 5.17
C LEU A 34 9.22 -9.10 4.36
N TYR A 35 9.75 -8.81 3.17
CA TYR A 35 10.49 -9.80 2.37
C TYR A 35 11.84 -10.21 2.99
N GLU A 36 12.46 -9.35 3.80
CA GLU A 36 13.66 -9.72 4.54
C GLU A 36 13.34 -10.72 5.67
N TYR A 37 12.10 -10.66 6.18
CA TYR A 37 11.54 -11.59 7.16
C TYR A 37 10.83 -12.78 6.50
N TYR A 38 11.03 -12.99 5.20
CA TYR A 38 10.40 -14.10 4.48
C TYR A 38 10.69 -15.43 5.19
N PRO A 39 9.64 -16.20 5.52
CA PRO A 39 9.80 -17.44 6.24
C PRO A 39 10.58 -18.42 5.36
N LYS A 40 11.84 -18.65 5.75
CA LYS A 40 12.72 -19.67 5.17
C LYS A 40 13.37 -20.54 6.25
N THR A 41 13.47 -21.83 5.97
CA THR A 41 14.30 -22.78 6.71
C THR A 41 15.61 -23.01 5.95
N VAL A 42 16.62 -23.51 6.67
CA VAL A 42 17.88 -23.96 6.06
C VAL A 42 17.81 -25.47 6.01
N SER A 43 17.94 -26.04 4.81
CA SER A 43 18.00 -27.47 4.58
C SER A 43 19.38 -28.02 4.98
N SER A 44 19.50 -29.34 5.16
CA SER A 44 20.74 -30.00 5.61
C SER A 44 21.95 -29.78 4.69
N ASP A 45 21.69 -29.42 3.43
CA ASP A 45 22.62 -29.04 2.37
C ASP A 45 22.95 -27.53 2.36
N GLY A 46 22.45 -26.75 3.33
CA GLY A 46 22.63 -25.31 3.41
C GLY A 46 21.75 -24.52 2.44
N THR A 47 20.90 -25.18 1.65
CA THR A 47 19.99 -24.49 0.72
C THR A 47 18.81 -23.87 1.46
N ARG A 48 18.34 -22.70 1.02
CA ARG A 48 17.16 -22.05 1.60
C ARG A 48 15.91 -22.74 1.07
N LYS A 49 15.05 -23.21 1.97
CA LYS A 49 13.71 -23.72 1.63
C LYS A 49 12.65 -22.82 2.25
N PRO A 50 11.49 -22.61 1.62
CA PRO A 50 10.38 -21.94 2.28
C PRO A 50 9.91 -22.76 3.49
N TYR A 51 9.28 -22.11 4.47
CA TYR A 51 8.53 -22.85 5.48
C TYR A 51 7.40 -23.65 4.82
N ASP A 52 6.94 -24.69 5.52
CA ASP A 52 5.71 -25.38 5.15
C ASP A 52 4.58 -24.35 4.94
N ALA A 53 3.85 -24.50 3.85
CA ALA A 53 2.71 -23.66 3.49
C ALA A 53 1.66 -23.62 4.61
N ASN A 54 1.59 -24.66 5.45
CA ASN A 54 0.64 -24.76 6.56
C ASN A 54 1.19 -24.34 7.92
N SER A 55 2.46 -23.91 8.00
CA SER A 55 3.02 -23.43 9.26
C SER A 55 2.37 -22.13 9.73
N ASP A 56 2.24 -21.94 11.04
CA ASP A 56 1.68 -20.70 11.59
C ASP A 56 2.50 -19.47 11.21
N TYR A 57 3.82 -19.65 11.02
CA TYR A 57 4.73 -18.59 10.60
C TYR A 57 4.45 -18.11 9.17
N SER A 58 4.27 -19.04 8.23
CA SER A 58 3.94 -18.68 6.84
C SER A 58 2.56 -18.02 6.76
N LYS A 59 1.56 -18.53 7.50
CA LYS A 59 0.23 -17.92 7.60
C LYS A 59 0.28 -16.48 8.11
N GLN A 60 0.99 -16.21 9.21
CA GLN A 60 1.14 -14.87 9.76
C GLN A 60 1.88 -13.92 8.80
N TRP A 61 2.90 -14.42 8.09
CA TRP A 61 3.59 -13.64 7.07
C TRP A 61 2.65 -13.25 5.92
N PHE A 62 1.84 -14.19 5.43
CA PHE A 62 0.85 -13.92 4.38
C PHE A 62 -0.23 -12.93 4.83
N GLN A 63 -0.66 -12.98 6.08
CA GLN A 63 -1.59 -11.98 6.63
C GLN A 63 -0.98 -10.58 6.60
N CYS A 64 0.28 -10.43 7.02
CA CYS A 64 0.98 -9.14 6.95
C CYS A 64 1.12 -8.65 5.51
N TYR A 65 1.48 -9.58 4.60
CA TYR A 65 1.62 -9.29 3.17
C TYR A 65 0.32 -8.79 2.56
N ASN A 66 -0.78 -9.50 2.79
CA ASN A 66 -2.10 -9.14 2.27
C ASN A 66 -2.58 -7.80 2.85
N HIS A 67 -2.34 -7.56 4.15
CA HIS A 67 -2.71 -6.30 4.78
C HIS A 67 -1.94 -5.10 4.17
N LEU A 68 -0.63 -5.22 4.01
CA LEU A 68 0.18 -4.18 3.36
C LEU A 68 -0.25 -3.94 1.90
N LEU A 69 -0.54 -5.00 1.15
CA LEU A 69 -1.06 -4.86 -0.22
C LEU A 69 -2.41 -4.14 -0.28
N MET A 70 -3.31 -4.46 0.66
CA MET A 70 -4.60 -3.78 0.77
C MET A 70 -4.40 -2.28 1.00
N LEU A 71 -3.57 -1.89 1.97
CA LEU A 71 -3.28 -0.47 2.26
C LEU A 71 -2.64 0.25 1.07
N ILE A 72 -1.69 -0.39 0.39
CA ILE A 72 -1.06 0.15 -0.83
C ILE A 72 -2.10 0.39 -1.93
N ASN A 73 -3.03 -0.55 -2.11
CA ASN A 73 -4.11 -0.43 -3.09
C ASN A 73 -5.10 0.67 -2.72
N MET A 74 -5.48 0.80 -1.45
CA MET A 74 -6.33 1.89 -0.97
C MET A 74 -5.68 3.25 -1.27
N ARG A 75 -4.40 3.45 -0.92
CA ARG A 75 -3.66 4.69 -1.25
C ARG A 75 -3.58 4.97 -2.74
N LYS A 76 -3.45 3.93 -3.57
CA LYS A 76 -3.45 4.07 -5.03
C LYS A 76 -4.83 4.50 -5.55
N GLN A 77 -5.90 3.98 -4.97
CA GLN A 77 -7.28 4.34 -5.32
C GLN A 77 -7.61 5.78 -4.89
N GLU A 78 -7.25 6.17 -3.66
CA GLU A 78 -7.41 7.56 -3.18
C GLU A 78 -6.74 8.56 -4.11
N ARG A 79 -5.50 8.27 -4.55
CA ARG A 79 -4.79 9.14 -5.50
C ARG A 79 -5.53 9.27 -6.83
N LYS A 80 -6.04 8.15 -7.37
CA LYS A 80 -6.83 8.18 -8.62
C LYS A 80 -8.13 8.97 -8.44
N PHE A 81 -8.80 8.81 -7.31
CA PHE A 81 -10.02 9.53 -6.98
C PHE A 81 -9.77 11.03 -6.88
N ASN A 82 -8.71 11.46 -6.19
CA ASN A 82 -8.31 12.87 -6.10
C ASN A 82 -7.99 13.47 -7.47
N ILE A 83 -7.31 12.73 -8.36
CA ILE A 83 -7.07 13.16 -9.74
C ILE A 83 -8.39 13.35 -10.49
N SER A 84 -9.33 12.40 -10.35
CA SER A 84 -10.65 12.47 -10.98
C SER A 84 -11.45 13.69 -10.51
N ILE A 85 -11.39 14.02 -9.22
CA ILE A 85 -12.03 15.23 -8.67
C ILE A 85 -11.42 16.48 -9.30
N TRP A 86 -10.10 16.58 -9.35
CA TRP A 86 -9.41 17.73 -9.95
C TRP A 86 -9.77 17.93 -11.43
N LEU A 87 -9.85 16.85 -12.20
CA LEU A 87 -10.30 16.91 -13.59
C LEU A 87 -11.74 17.40 -13.71
N SER A 88 -12.63 16.99 -12.79
CA SER A 88 -14.03 17.42 -12.77
C SER A 88 -14.15 18.91 -12.45
N ILE A 89 -13.35 19.42 -11.51
CA ILE A 89 -13.29 20.85 -11.17
C ILE A 89 -12.81 21.67 -12.38
N LEU A 90 -11.77 21.20 -13.07
CA LEU A 90 -11.27 21.87 -14.28
C LEU A 90 -12.33 21.91 -15.40
N ALA A 91 -13.05 20.81 -15.62
CA ALA A 91 -14.12 20.77 -16.61
C ALA A 91 -15.24 21.77 -16.30
N LEU A 92 -15.65 21.86 -15.02
CA LEU A 92 -16.63 22.85 -14.58
C LEU A 92 -16.15 24.28 -14.80
N ALA A 93 -14.90 24.58 -14.47
CA ALA A 93 -14.32 25.92 -14.67
C ALA A 93 -14.33 26.33 -16.15
N VAL A 94 -13.91 25.43 -17.05
CA VAL A 94 -13.93 25.69 -18.50
C VAL A 94 -15.36 25.90 -19.01
N SER A 95 -16.32 25.11 -18.53
CA SER A 95 -17.74 25.26 -18.90
C SER A 95 -18.31 26.62 -18.46
N ILE A 96 -17.97 27.08 -17.25
CA ILE A 96 -18.42 28.38 -16.73
C ILE A 96 -17.81 29.51 -17.55
N ILE A 97 -16.49 29.47 -17.79
CA ILE A 97 -15.79 30.49 -18.58
C ILE A 97 -16.36 30.57 -20.00
N GLY A 98 -16.57 29.43 -20.66
CA GLY A 98 -17.15 29.40 -22.00
C GLY A 98 -18.55 30.00 -22.05
N THR A 99 -19.35 29.78 -20.99
CA THR A 99 -20.69 30.38 -20.87
C THR A 99 -20.62 31.89 -20.69
N ILE A 100 -19.72 32.39 -19.84
CA ILE A 100 -19.50 33.83 -19.62
C ILE A 100 -19.07 34.51 -20.92
N ILE A 101 -18.06 33.96 -21.62
CA ILE A 101 -17.58 34.49 -22.90
C ILE A 101 -18.73 34.55 -23.91
N ARG A 102 -19.54 33.49 -24.01
CA ARG A 102 -20.67 33.44 -24.93
C ARG A 102 -21.73 34.49 -24.60
N LEU A 103 -22.03 34.71 -23.32
CA LEU A 103 -22.96 35.76 -22.89
C LEU A 103 -22.41 37.17 -23.19
N SER A 104 -21.12 37.39 -22.94
CA SER A 104 -20.45 38.67 -23.24
C SER A 104 -20.30 38.96 -24.74
N ALA A 105 -20.33 37.95 -25.61
CA ALA A 105 -20.28 38.12 -27.06
C ALA A 105 -21.65 38.38 -27.70
N ILE A 106 -22.75 38.15 -26.97
CA ILE A 106 -24.13 38.34 -27.43
C ILE A 106 -24.69 39.71 -27.01
N ASN A 107 -24.17 40.29 -25.92
CA ASN A 107 -24.40 41.67 -25.51
C ASN A 107 -23.45 42.64 -26.23
#